data_AF-A0A7W9FR91-F1
#
_entry.id   AF-A0A7W9FR91-F1
#
_cell.length_a   1.000
_cell.length_b   1.000
_cell.length_c   1.000
_cell.angle_alpha   90.00
_cell.angle_beta   90.00
_cell.angle_gamma   90.00
#
_symmetry.space_group_name_H-M   'P 1'
#
loop_
_entity.id
_entity.type
_entity.pdbx_description
1 polymer ?
#
loop_
_entity_poly.entity_id
_entity_poly.type
_entity_poly.pdbx_seq_one_letter_code
_entity_poly.pdbx_strand_id
1 'polypeptide(L)'
;MQWSLVGPGGKRRTATMVWLLQASGWLSKGEYDAAVRKRCRLGEPWTPAEDARLKSSKTFLEAVDLLPHRSASAIGTRRSRIGHSFGRAPTSAPPITRPFSNALYRKAFDAVPRWLESHEREDLISDVIVLILEGVCDDVSAAYKIARATRNRLMPPARERSLDAPLFSDSSVSLLDRLDTEGRIW
;
A
#
# COMPACT_ATOMS: atom_id res chain seq x y z
N MET A 1 45.97 -2.63 16.19
CA MET A 1 45.68 -3.50 15.03
C MET A 1 44.53 -2.92 14.23
N GLN A 2 44.82 -2.34 13.07
CA GLN A 2 43.88 -1.56 12.26
C GLN A 2 43.48 -2.41 11.04
N TRP A 3 42.27 -2.97 11.06
CA TRP A 3 41.77 -3.76 9.93
C TRP A 3 41.19 -2.83 8.86
N SER A 4 41.93 -2.69 7.75
CA SER A 4 41.47 -2.05 6.52
C SER A 4 40.91 -3.14 5.61
N LEU A 5 39.59 -3.17 5.42
CA LEU A 5 38.93 -4.01 4.42
C LEU A 5 39.15 -3.38 3.03
N VAL A 6 40.36 -3.56 2.49
CA VAL A 6 40.72 -3.21 1.12
C VAL A 6 40.35 -4.40 0.23
N GLY A 7 39.29 -4.25 -0.56
CA GLY A 7 39.02 -5.16 -1.67
C GLY A 7 39.99 -4.91 -2.84
N PRO A 8 40.13 -5.87 -3.76
CA PRO A 8 40.96 -5.69 -4.95
C PRO A 8 40.39 -4.51 -5.75
N GLY A 9 41.15 -3.41 -5.82
CA GLY A 9 40.77 -2.19 -6.54
C GLY A 9 40.59 -0.92 -5.70
N GLY A 10 40.89 -0.90 -4.40
CA GLY A 10 41.14 0.35 -3.65
C GLY A 10 39.98 1.35 -3.52
N LYS A 11 38.75 0.99 -3.91
CA LYS A 11 37.58 1.89 -3.82
C LYS A 11 36.81 1.66 -2.53
N ARG A 12 36.48 2.75 -1.83
CA ARG A 12 35.59 2.76 -0.65
C ARG A 12 34.26 2.14 -1.05
N ARG A 13 33.88 1.04 -0.40
CA ARG A 13 32.63 0.31 -0.67
C ARG A 13 31.43 1.18 -0.26
N THR A 14 30.53 1.47 -1.21
CA THR A 14 29.29 2.24 -1.00
C THR A 14 28.31 1.48 -0.10
N ALA A 15 27.27 2.16 0.44
CA ALA A 15 26.31 1.56 1.40
C ALA A 15 25.60 0.34 0.81
N THR A 16 25.31 0.43 -0.48
CA THR A 16 24.75 -0.64 -1.31
C THR A 16 25.60 -1.90 -1.27
N MET A 17 26.93 -1.77 -1.30
CA MET A 17 27.84 -2.91 -1.29
C MET A 17 27.87 -3.66 0.05
N VAL A 18 27.79 -2.93 1.17
CA VAL A 18 27.82 -3.55 2.51
C VAL A 18 26.52 -4.31 2.79
N TRP A 19 25.39 -3.77 2.34
CA TRP A 19 24.08 -4.44 2.41
C TRP A 19 24.03 -5.68 1.50
N LEU A 20 24.51 -5.58 0.26
CA LEU A 20 24.60 -6.72 -0.67
C LEU A 20 25.43 -7.86 -0.07
N LEU A 21 26.57 -7.57 0.56
CA LEU A 21 27.41 -8.60 1.16
C LEU A 21 26.75 -9.32 2.35
N GLN A 22 25.94 -8.62 3.15
CA GLN A 22 25.15 -9.28 4.20
C GLN A 22 24.02 -10.13 3.60
N ALA A 23 23.30 -9.60 2.61
CA ALA A 23 22.23 -10.33 1.93
C ALA A 23 22.75 -11.59 1.22
N SER A 24 24.00 -11.59 0.78
CA SER A 24 24.69 -12.74 0.19
C SER A 24 25.32 -13.70 1.21
N GLY A 25 25.19 -13.45 2.52
CA GLY A 25 25.76 -14.31 3.58
C GLY A 25 27.27 -14.18 3.79
N TRP A 26 27.94 -13.24 3.12
CA TRP A 26 29.39 -13.01 3.23
C TRP A 26 29.81 -12.21 4.47
N LEU A 27 28.83 -11.64 5.18
CA LEU A 27 29.02 -10.87 6.41
C LEU A 27 28.06 -11.43 7.45
N SER A 28 28.59 -11.88 8.59
CA SER A 28 27.75 -12.23 9.72
C SER A 28 27.03 -10.99 10.26
N LYS A 29 25.88 -11.18 10.92
CA LYS A 29 25.09 -10.07 11.48
C LYS A 29 25.93 -9.15 12.40
N GLY A 30 26.80 -9.74 13.23
CA GLY A 30 27.68 -8.98 14.12
C GLY A 30 28.72 -8.13 13.39
N GLU A 31 29.28 -8.64 12.29
CA GLU A 31 30.26 -7.91 11.47
C GLU A 31 29.60 -6.81 10.63
N TYR A 32 28.40 -7.06 10.11
CA TYR A 32 27.59 -6.03 9.46
C TYR A 32 27.27 -4.88 10.44
N ASP A 33 26.79 -5.20 11.63
CA ASP A 33 26.47 -4.22 12.66
C ASP A 33 27.72 -3.42 13.09
N ALA A 34 28.88 -4.05 13.22
CA ALA A 34 30.14 -3.38 13.53
C ALA A 34 30.59 -2.45 12.38
N ALA A 35 30.46 -2.89 11.13
CA ALA A 35 30.79 -2.09 9.95
C ALA A 35 29.87 -0.87 9.80
N VAL A 36 28.56 -1.05 10.04
CA VAL A 36 27.57 0.03 10.04
C VAL A 36 27.82 1.00 11.20
N ARG A 37 28.09 0.52 12.42
CA ARG A 37 28.42 1.39 13.56
C ARG A 37 29.66 2.24 13.32
N LYS A 38 30.74 1.64 12.81
CA LYS A 38 32.00 2.33 12.51
C LYS A 38 31.83 3.36 11.39
N ARG A 39 31.02 3.05 10.38
CA ARG A 39 30.75 3.94 9.25
C ARG A 39 29.82 5.09 9.61
N CYS A 40 28.73 4.81 10.31
CA CYS A 40 27.69 5.76 10.66
C CYS A 40 27.94 6.47 12.00
N ARG A 41 29.13 6.28 12.59
CA ARG A 41 29.57 6.87 13.87
C ARG A 41 28.46 6.80 14.92
N LEU A 42 27.82 5.63 15.01
CA LEU A 42 26.67 5.42 15.88
C LEU A 42 27.14 5.51 17.33
N GLY A 43 26.65 6.50 18.07
CA GLY A 43 27.02 6.77 19.47
C GLY A 43 28.04 7.89 19.67
N GLU A 44 28.65 8.45 18.62
CA GLU A 44 29.49 9.65 18.77
C GLU A 44 28.63 10.88 19.10
N PRO A 45 29.08 11.76 20.01
CA PRO A 45 28.38 12.99 20.35
C PRO A 45 28.23 13.90 19.11
N TRP A 46 27.18 14.71 19.10
CA TRP A 46 26.93 15.67 18.03
C TRP A 46 27.79 16.92 18.22
N THR A 47 28.46 17.34 17.15
CA THR A 47 29.26 18.57 17.17
C THR A 47 28.41 19.80 16.83
N PRO A 48 28.78 21.01 17.30
CA PRO A 48 28.06 22.24 16.95
C PRO A 48 28.02 22.52 15.44
N ALA A 49 29.06 22.11 14.70
CA ALA A 49 29.12 22.24 13.24
C ALA A 49 28.11 21.33 12.53
N GLU A 50 27.86 20.12 13.04
CA GLU A 50 26.84 19.21 12.51
C GLU A 50 25.43 19.75 12.80
N ASP A 51 25.21 20.29 14.00
CA ASP A 51 23.94 20.92 14.35
C ASP A 51 23.65 22.16 13.48
N ALA A 52 24.67 22.95 13.15
CA ALA A 52 24.53 24.09 12.24
C ALA A 52 24.13 23.65 10.82
N ARG A 53 24.74 22.58 10.29
CA ARG A 53 24.39 21.98 8.99
C ARG A 53 22.99 21.37 8.99
N LEU A 54 22.58 20.80 10.12
CA LEU A 54 21.23 20.25 10.29
C LEU A 54 20.17 21.37 10.35
N LYS A 55 20.49 22.52 10.94
CA LYS A 55 19.61 23.69 10.97
C LYS A 55 19.54 24.41 9.62
N SER A 56 20.61 24.39 8.84
CA SER A 56 20.64 25.04 7.51
C SER A 56 19.92 24.24 6.42
N SER A 57 19.70 22.94 6.63
CA SER A 57 19.01 22.09 5.65
C SER A 57 17.50 22.38 5.65
N LYS A 58 16.94 22.49 4.44
CA LYS A 58 15.53 22.78 4.22
C LYS A 58 14.71 21.50 4.22
N THR A 59 15.28 20.40 3.74
CA THR A 59 14.63 19.09 3.66
C THR A 59 15.40 18.00 4.39
N PHE A 60 14.70 16.92 4.75
CA PHE A 60 15.32 15.76 5.40
C PHE A 60 16.34 15.06 4.51
N LEU A 61 16.09 14.96 3.20
CA LEU A 61 17.01 14.33 2.25
C LEU A 61 18.31 15.13 2.13
N GLU A 62 18.21 16.45 2.03
CA GLU A 62 19.36 17.34 2.03
C GLU A 62 20.21 17.18 3.30
N ALA A 63 19.58 17.01 4.48
CA ALA A 63 20.30 16.75 5.72
C ALA A 63 21.05 15.41 5.71
N VAL A 64 20.48 14.38 5.08
CA VAL A 64 21.12 13.07 4.90
C VAL A 64 22.32 13.16 3.96
N ASP A 65 22.21 13.94 2.88
CA ASP A 65 23.30 14.14 1.93
C ASP A 65 24.46 14.95 2.53
N LEU A 66 24.16 15.96 3.34
CA LEU A 66 25.16 16.81 4.02
C LEU A 66 25.89 16.10 5.17
N LEU A 67 25.30 15.04 5.73
CA LEU A 67 25.82 14.27 6.87
C LEU A 67 25.86 12.76 6.54
N PRO A 68 26.64 12.33 5.52
CA PRO A 68 26.64 10.95 5.05
C PRO A 68 27.24 9.95 6.06
N HIS A 69 27.96 10.46 7.06
CA HIS A 69 28.52 9.70 8.17
C HIS A 69 27.54 9.54 9.35
N ARG A 70 26.34 10.14 9.29
CA ARG A 70 25.27 9.93 10.29
C ARG A 70 24.15 9.12 9.64
N SER A 71 23.54 8.21 10.41
CA SER A 71 22.39 7.46 9.92
C SER A 71 21.15 8.36 9.83
N ALA A 72 20.26 8.08 8.89
CA ALA A 72 18.99 8.82 8.76
C ALA A 72 18.19 8.82 10.08
N SER A 73 18.17 7.69 10.81
CA SER A 73 17.53 7.59 12.11
C SER A 73 18.17 8.49 13.18
N ALA A 74 19.51 8.57 13.22
CA ALA A 74 20.22 9.47 14.13
C ALA A 74 19.93 10.95 13.80
N ILE A 75 19.90 11.30 12.51
CA ILE A 75 19.53 12.64 12.03
C ILE A 75 18.10 12.99 12.46
N GLY A 76 17.15 12.08 12.26
CA GLY A 76 15.75 12.26 12.68
C GLY A 76 15.60 12.45 14.20
N THR A 77 16.31 11.65 14.98
CA THR A 77 16.30 11.74 16.46
C THR A 77 16.91 13.06 16.93
N ARG A 78 18.06 13.47 16.37
CA ARG A 78 18.72 14.73 16.73
C ARG A 78 17.87 15.94 16.34
N ARG A 79 17.28 15.91 15.15
CA ARG A 79 16.33 16.95 14.68
C ARG A 79 15.23 17.20 15.71
N SER A 80 14.56 16.13 16.16
CA SER A 80 13.49 16.23 17.15
C SER A 80 13.97 16.82 18.49
N ARG A 81 15.21 16.54 18.91
CA ARG A 81 15.79 17.11 20.14
C ARG A 81 16.20 18.58 20.02
N ILE A 82 16.61 19.02 18.83
CA ILE A 82 16.98 20.42 18.56
C ILE A 82 15.73 21.30 18.32
N GLY A 83 14.57 20.69 18.07
CA GLY A 83 13.33 21.41 17.77
C GLY A 83 13.33 22.01 16.36
N HIS A 84 14.13 21.49 15.44
CA HIS A 84 14.16 21.96 14.05
C HIS A 84 13.08 21.25 13.22
N SER A 85 12.19 22.00 12.60
CA SER A 85 11.27 21.48 11.59
C SER A 85 11.84 21.74 10.21
N PHE A 86 12.11 20.67 9.44
CA PHE A 86 12.31 20.83 8.01
C PHE A 86 11.06 21.48 7.41
N GLY A 87 11.23 22.31 6.39
CA GLY A 87 10.10 22.76 5.58
C GLY A 87 9.31 21.54 5.12
N ARG A 88 7.99 21.68 4.91
CA ARG A 88 7.22 20.61 4.25
C ARG A 88 7.98 20.25 2.98
N ALA A 89 8.37 18.97 2.85
CA ALA A 89 8.88 18.48 1.58
C ALA A 89 7.89 18.95 0.50
N PRO A 90 8.35 19.44 -0.66
CA PRO A 90 7.45 19.60 -1.79
C PRO A 90 6.86 18.22 -2.04
N THR A 91 5.61 18.03 -1.64
CA THR A 91 4.85 16.81 -1.87
C THR A 91 4.57 16.77 -3.36
N SER A 92 5.59 16.44 -4.16
CA SER A 92 5.49 16.22 -5.60
C SER A 92 5.32 14.74 -5.92
N ALA A 93 4.84 13.94 -4.96
CA ALA A 93 3.80 13.02 -5.38
C ALA A 93 2.58 13.93 -5.56
N PRO A 94 2.05 14.13 -6.80
CA PRO A 94 0.74 14.72 -6.92
C PRO A 94 -0.13 13.96 -5.91
N PRO A 95 -0.91 14.65 -5.06
CA PRO A 95 -1.89 13.94 -4.27
C PRO A 95 -2.58 13.01 -5.26
N ILE A 96 -2.68 11.71 -4.95
CA ILE A 96 -3.68 10.90 -5.60
C ILE A 96 -4.96 11.60 -5.19
N THR A 97 -5.39 12.57 -6.01
CA THR A 97 -6.70 13.14 -6.00
C THR A 97 -7.55 11.97 -6.40
N ARG A 98 -7.86 11.13 -5.40
CA ARG A 98 -9.05 10.31 -5.44
C ARG A 98 -10.14 11.26 -5.93
N PRO A 99 -10.96 10.86 -6.90
CA PRO A 99 -11.81 11.75 -7.69
C PRO A 99 -13.00 12.28 -6.87
N PHE A 100 -12.82 12.68 -5.61
CA PHE A 100 -13.77 13.47 -4.84
C PHE A 100 -14.06 14.83 -5.49
N SER A 101 -13.25 15.26 -6.47
CA SER A 101 -13.53 16.41 -7.35
C SER A 101 -14.27 16.05 -8.64
N ASN A 102 -14.44 14.76 -8.97
CA ASN A 102 -15.18 14.35 -10.15
C ASN A 102 -16.69 14.39 -9.83
N ALA A 103 -17.42 15.27 -10.51
CA ALA A 103 -18.86 15.43 -10.34
C ALA A 103 -19.62 14.10 -10.51
N LEU A 104 -19.12 13.22 -11.40
CA LEU A 104 -19.68 11.89 -11.62
C LEU A 104 -19.52 10.98 -10.38
N TYR A 105 -18.33 10.99 -9.77
CA TYR A 105 -18.08 10.21 -8.56
C TYR A 105 -18.98 10.66 -7.41
N ARG A 106 -19.17 11.97 -7.21
CA ARG A 106 -20.10 12.47 -6.18
C ARG A 106 -21.54 12.01 -6.43
N LYS A 107 -22.02 12.13 -7.67
CA LYS A 107 -23.37 11.66 -8.04
C LYS A 107 -23.52 10.17 -7.78
N ALA A 108 -22.53 9.35 -8.15
CA ALA A 108 -22.53 7.92 -7.87
C ALA A 108 -22.48 7.62 -6.36
N PHE A 109 -21.62 8.33 -5.62
CA PHE A 109 -21.49 8.21 -4.17
C PHE A 109 -22.81 8.54 -3.44
N ASP A 110 -23.52 9.56 -3.89
CA ASP A 110 -24.82 9.96 -3.32
C ASP A 110 -25.95 8.99 -3.70
N ALA A 111 -25.86 8.35 -4.87
CA ALA A 111 -26.83 7.35 -5.31
C ALA A 111 -26.71 6.01 -4.56
N VAL A 112 -25.51 5.63 -4.10
CA VAL A 112 -25.28 4.34 -3.43
C VAL A 112 -25.57 4.44 -1.91
N PRO A 113 -26.42 3.55 -1.34
CA PRO A 113 -26.81 3.61 0.07
C PRO A 113 -25.64 3.53 1.05
N ARG A 114 -25.69 4.30 2.15
CA ARG A 114 -24.62 4.42 3.15
C ARG A 114 -24.59 3.32 4.21
N TRP A 115 -25.63 2.50 4.28
CA TRP A 115 -25.72 1.38 5.23
C TRP A 115 -24.93 0.15 4.76
N LEU A 116 -24.50 0.11 3.50
CA LEU A 116 -23.64 -0.94 2.96
C LEU A 116 -22.25 -0.88 3.59
N GLU A 117 -21.58 -2.02 3.66
CA GLU A 117 -20.21 -2.07 4.14
C GLU A 117 -19.29 -1.23 3.23
N SER A 118 -18.26 -0.61 3.82
CA SER A 118 -17.46 0.40 3.12
C SER A 118 -16.86 -0.11 1.81
N HIS A 119 -16.42 -1.37 1.78
CA HIS A 119 -15.80 -1.97 0.61
C HIS A 119 -16.84 -2.30 -0.47
N GLU A 120 -17.97 -2.91 -0.10
CA GLU A 120 -19.07 -3.19 -1.04
C GLU A 120 -19.61 -1.90 -1.66
N ARG A 121 -19.69 -0.85 -0.85
CA ARG A 121 -20.14 0.47 -1.28
C ARG A 121 -19.16 1.10 -2.26
N GLU A 122 -17.86 1.06 -1.98
CA GLU A 122 -16.84 1.60 -2.89
C GLU A 122 -16.83 0.87 -4.24
N ASP A 123 -16.97 -0.46 -4.22
CA ASP A 123 -17.04 -1.23 -5.44
C ASP A 123 -18.33 -0.93 -6.24
N LEU A 124 -19.48 -0.80 -5.58
CA LEU A 124 -20.74 -0.44 -6.25
C LEU A 124 -20.67 0.95 -6.89
N ILE A 125 -19.98 1.89 -6.24
CA ILE A 125 -19.74 3.21 -6.82
C ILE A 125 -18.86 3.07 -8.07
N SER A 126 -17.85 2.20 -8.05
CA SER A 126 -17.01 1.92 -9.21
C SER A 126 -17.83 1.32 -10.37
N ASP A 127 -18.66 0.32 -10.11
CA ASP A 127 -19.53 -0.31 -11.12
C ASP A 127 -20.48 0.71 -11.78
N VAL A 128 -21.09 1.58 -10.98
CA VAL A 128 -21.97 2.65 -11.47
C VAL A 128 -21.24 3.61 -12.39
N ILE A 129 -20.01 4.01 -12.02
CA ILE A 129 -19.21 4.91 -12.83
C ILE A 129 -18.81 4.23 -14.15
N VAL A 130 -18.41 2.96 -14.11
CA VAL A 130 -18.04 2.19 -15.29
C VAL A 130 -19.21 2.10 -16.27
N LEU A 131 -20.41 1.73 -15.79
CA LEU A 131 -21.61 1.64 -16.64
C LEU A 131 -21.96 2.96 -17.35
N ILE A 132 -21.70 4.09 -16.70
CA ILE A 132 -21.93 5.41 -17.29
C ILE A 132 -20.85 5.76 -18.31
N LEU A 133 -19.58 5.46 -18.00
CA LEU A 133 -18.46 5.73 -18.92
C LEU A 133 -18.49 4.84 -20.16
N GLU A 134 -19.01 3.62 -20.04
CA GLU A 134 -19.23 2.70 -21.16
C GLU A 134 -20.45 3.08 -22.02
N GLY A 135 -21.24 4.07 -21.60
CA GLY A 135 -22.45 4.50 -22.31
C GLY A 135 -23.60 3.48 -22.23
N VAL A 136 -23.55 2.55 -21.28
CA VAL A 136 -24.64 1.59 -21.04
C VAL A 136 -25.83 2.28 -20.39
N CYS A 137 -25.57 3.32 -19.57
CA CYS A 137 -26.58 4.12 -18.91
C CYS A 137 -26.16 5.59 -18.83
N ASP A 138 -27.05 6.51 -19.21
CA ASP A 138 -26.81 7.95 -19.05
C ASP A 138 -27.19 8.46 -17.66
N ASP A 139 -28.04 7.71 -16.94
CA ASP A 139 -28.53 8.06 -15.61
C ASP A 139 -27.90 7.22 -14.50
N VAL A 140 -27.53 7.89 -13.41
CA VAL A 140 -26.87 7.30 -12.24
C VAL A 140 -27.81 6.38 -11.47
N SER A 141 -29.11 6.71 -11.40
CA SER A 141 -30.09 5.86 -10.71
C SER A 141 -30.33 4.56 -11.47
N ALA A 142 -30.44 4.64 -12.80
CA ALA A 142 -30.51 3.47 -13.68
C ALA A 142 -29.25 2.60 -13.57
N ALA A 143 -28.06 3.20 -13.64
CA ALA A 143 -26.78 2.51 -13.51
C ALA A 143 -26.67 1.78 -12.15
N TYR A 144 -27.10 2.40 -11.05
CA TYR A 144 -27.12 1.76 -9.73
C TYR A 144 -28.01 0.51 -9.68
N LYS A 145 -29.22 0.58 -10.25
CA LYS A 145 -30.14 -0.57 -10.27
C LYS A 145 -29.53 -1.74 -11.03
N ILE A 146 -28.87 -1.48 -12.15
CA ILE A 146 -28.20 -2.50 -12.95
C ILE A 146 -26.98 -3.06 -12.21
N ALA A 147 -26.09 -2.21 -11.70
CA ALA A 147 -24.92 -2.64 -10.92
C ALA A 147 -25.32 -3.55 -9.75
N ARG A 148 -26.36 -3.16 -9.00
CA ARG A 148 -26.91 -3.96 -7.91
C ARG A 148 -27.50 -5.29 -8.39
N ALA A 149 -28.25 -5.29 -9.49
CA ALA A 149 -28.83 -6.51 -10.04
C ALA A 149 -27.75 -7.49 -10.53
N THR A 150 -26.69 -6.98 -11.17
CA THR A 150 -25.57 -7.77 -11.68
C THR A 150 -24.76 -8.39 -10.54
N ARG A 151 -24.49 -7.65 -9.46
CA ARG A 151 -23.83 -8.21 -8.26
C ARG A 151 -24.66 -9.29 -7.58
N ASN A 152 -25.96 -9.04 -7.42
CA ASN A 152 -26.90 -10.02 -6.85
C ASN A 152 -27.12 -11.25 -7.76
N ARG A 153 -26.56 -11.27 -8.98
CA ARG A 153 -26.66 -12.43 -9.88
C ARG A 153 -25.67 -13.53 -9.51
N LEU A 154 -24.50 -13.18 -8.99
CA LEU A 154 -23.47 -14.14 -8.57
C LEU A 154 -23.70 -14.65 -7.15
N MET A 155 -24.24 -13.80 -6.28
CA MET A 155 -24.64 -14.13 -4.90
C MET A 155 -25.98 -13.45 -4.61
N PRO A 156 -27.13 -14.09 -4.93
CA PRO A 156 -28.43 -13.54 -4.58
C PRO A 156 -28.50 -13.34 -3.06
N PRO A 157 -28.87 -12.16 -2.55
CA PRO A 157 -29.08 -11.97 -1.13
C PRO A 157 -30.23 -12.89 -0.70
N ALA A 158 -29.86 -13.99 -0.05
CA ALA A 158 -30.77 -14.90 0.65
C ALA A 158 -32.06 -15.27 -0.11
N ARG A 159 -31.92 -15.86 -1.30
CA ARG A 159 -32.96 -16.80 -1.75
C ARG A 159 -32.46 -18.19 -1.44
N GLU A 160 -32.79 -18.65 -0.23
CA GLU A 160 -32.89 -20.07 0.06
C GLU A 160 -33.72 -20.69 -1.07
N ARG A 161 -33.06 -21.36 -2.02
CA ARG A 161 -33.75 -22.18 -3.01
C ARG A 161 -34.04 -23.49 -2.30
N SER A 162 -35.32 -23.89 -2.28
CA SER A 162 -35.66 -25.23 -1.78
C SER A 162 -34.81 -26.27 -2.49
N LEU A 163 -34.38 -27.30 -1.78
CA LEU A 163 -33.65 -28.41 -2.37
C LEU A 163 -34.50 -29.14 -3.43
N ASP A 164 -35.82 -29.02 -3.33
CA ASP A 164 -36.82 -29.51 -4.29
C ASP A 164 -37.01 -28.60 -5.51
N ALA A 165 -36.44 -27.38 -5.49
CA ALA A 165 -36.63 -26.45 -6.59
C ALA A 165 -35.81 -26.91 -7.82
N PRO A 166 -36.36 -26.76 -9.04
CA PRO A 166 -35.64 -27.14 -10.24
C PRO A 166 -34.36 -26.32 -10.40
N LEU A 167 -33.27 -26.99 -10.76
CA LEU A 167 -31.94 -26.37 -10.91
C LEU A 167 -31.91 -25.33 -12.05
N PHE A 168 -32.64 -25.62 -13.13
CA PHE A 168 -32.76 -24.77 -14.32
C PHE A 168 -34.24 -24.53 -14.62
N SER A 169 -34.57 -23.39 -15.24
CA SER A 169 -35.95 -23.04 -15.59
C SER A 169 -36.63 -24.05 -16.52
N ASP A 170 -35.83 -24.76 -17.30
CA ASP A 170 -36.29 -25.63 -18.38
C ASP A 170 -36.12 -27.12 -18.00
N SER A 171 -35.77 -27.39 -16.75
CA SER A 171 -35.51 -28.73 -16.23
C SER A 171 -36.46 -29.03 -15.08
N SER A 172 -36.90 -30.29 -14.97
CA SER A 172 -37.63 -30.79 -13.81
C SER A 172 -36.70 -31.36 -12.72
N VAL A 173 -35.39 -31.34 -12.95
CA VAL A 173 -34.42 -31.99 -12.07
C VAL A 173 -34.10 -31.06 -10.89
N SER A 174 -34.41 -31.55 -9.69
CA SER A 174 -34.10 -30.87 -8.44
C SER A 174 -32.66 -31.15 -7.99
N LEU A 175 -32.21 -30.42 -6.98
CA LEU A 175 -30.88 -30.64 -6.39
C LEU A 175 -30.87 -31.95 -5.58
N LEU A 176 -32.02 -32.33 -4.99
CA LEU A 176 -32.22 -33.63 -4.32
C LEU A 176 -32.11 -34.81 -5.27
N ASP A 177 -32.79 -34.77 -6.42
CA ASP A 177 -32.72 -35.85 -7.41
C ASP A 177 -31.27 -36.14 -7.80
N ARG A 178 -30.47 -35.08 -7.94
CA ARG A 178 -29.06 -35.22 -8.31
C ARG A 178 -28.19 -35.78 -7.17
N LEU A 179 -28.44 -35.35 -5.93
CA LEU A 179 -27.75 -35.88 -4.75
C LEU A 179 -28.07 -37.37 -4.54
N ASP A 180 -29.32 -37.77 -4.71
CA ASP A 180 -29.76 -39.17 -4.60
C ASP A 180 -29.15 -40.04 -5.70
N THR A 181 -28.98 -39.51 -6.91
CA THR A 181 -28.50 -40.28 -8.06
C THR A 181 -26.96 -40.38 -8.11
N GLU A 182 -26.23 -39.33 -7.74
CA GLU A 182 -24.77 -39.25 -7.91
C GLU A 182 -23.96 -39.58 -6.63
N GLY A 183 -24.55 -39.71 -5.44
CA GLY A 183 -23.76 -40.05 -4.25
C GLY A 183 -24.50 -40.34 -2.95
N ARG A 184 -24.68 -41.64 -2.66
CA ARG A 184 -24.79 -42.28 -1.32
C ARG A 184 -24.80 -41.33 -0.12
N ILE A 185 -25.99 -41.09 0.43
CA ILE A 185 -26.16 -40.84 1.86
C ILE A 185 -27.23 -41.83 2.33
N TRP A 186 -26.90 -42.63 3.33
CA TRP A 186 -27.78 -43.63 3.95
C TRP A 186 -28.88 -42.94 4.76
#